data_AF-A0A0M8QMA3-F1
#
_entry.id   AF-A0A0M8QMA3-F1
#
_cell.length_a   1.000
_cell.length_b   1.000
_cell.length_c   1.000
_cell.angle_alpha   90.00
_cell.angle_beta   90.00
_cell.angle_gamma   90.00
#
_symmetry.space_group_name_H-M   'P 1'
#
loop_
_entity.id
_entity.type
_entity.pdbx_description
1 polymer ?
#
loop_
_entity_poly.entity_id
_entity_poly.type
_entity_poly.pdbx_seq_one_letter_code
_entity_poly.pdbx_strand_id
1 'polypeptide(L)'
;MAKKRTSDKSFAEVMASVEPEEGTDPAAGRLSPASAGELVDRQGRLWTKNRGPLDARLTRRLVRGADEMIIGEGAGEVLRPVPADGREEAWALIKEGLDTPESGRFRAFDFRSGDGRVLLYVEEFC
;
A
#
# COMPACT_ATOMS: atom_id res chain seq x y z
N MET A 1 34.06 35.83 45.41
CA MET A 1 33.69 35.54 44.02
C MET A 1 32.48 34.62 44.02
N ALA A 2 31.35 35.07 43.45
CA ALA A 2 30.03 34.48 43.63
C ALA A 2 29.81 33.26 42.70
N LYS A 3 29.15 32.25 43.27
CA LYS A 3 28.78 30.96 42.66
C LYS A 3 27.40 31.04 41.99
N LYS A 4 27.22 30.19 40.96
CA LYS A 4 25.98 29.61 40.40
C LYS A 4 25.09 30.50 39.50
N ARG A 5 24.76 29.97 38.32
CA ARG A 5 23.51 29.20 38.08
C ARG A 5 23.45 28.69 36.63
N THR A 6 23.54 27.37 36.47
CA THR A 6 23.09 26.66 35.26
C THR A 6 21.57 26.77 35.21
N SER A 7 21.03 27.40 34.16
CA SER A 7 19.59 27.45 33.92
C SER A 7 19.18 26.15 33.23
N ASP A 8 18.61 25.24 34.03
CA ASP A 8 17.93 24.04 33.58
C ASP A 8 16.67 24.47 32.82
N LYS A 9 16.65 24.30 31.49
CA LYS A 9 15.43 24.49 30.71
C LYS A 9 14.54 23.28 30.94
N SER A 10 13.43 23.54 31.61
CA SER A 10 12.39 22.58 31.97
C SER A 10 11.85 21.83 30.75
N PHE A 11 11.69 20.51 30.90
CA PHE A 11 11.01 19.59 29.98
C PHE A 11 9.61 20.08 29.53
N ALA A 12 8.98 20.97 30.31
CA ALA A 12 7.69 21.56 29.97
C ALA A 12 7.75 22.52 28.76
N GLU A 13 8.90 23.11 28.45
CA GLU A 13 9.08 23.98 27.27
C GLU A 13 9.22 23.15 25.98
N VAL A 14 9.71 21.90 26.09
CA VAL A 14 9.84 20.98 24.94
C VAL A 14 8.49 20.37 24.53
N MET A 15 7.59 20.13 25.49
CA MET A 15 6.28 19.54 25.20
C MET A 15 5.26 20.53 24.65
N ALA A 16 5.56 21.84 24.65
CA ALA A 16 4.67 22.88 24.14
C ALA A 16 4.84 23.16 22.63
N SER A 17 5.74 22.46 21.93
CA SER A 17 5.98 22.60 20.48
C SER A 17 5.54 21.40 19.65
N VAL A 18 4.79 20.44 20.22
CA VAL A 18 4.00 19.52 19.39
C VAL A 18 2.70 20.24 19.05
N GLU A 19 2.78 21.05 17.99
CA GLU A 19 1.60 21.42 17.23
C GLU A 19 1.01 20.14 16.61
N PRO A 20 -0.32 20.03 16.51
CA PRO A 20 -0.93 18.92 15.81
C PRO A 20 -0.62 19.10 14.31
N GLU A 21 0.28 18.28 13.77
CA GLU A 21 0.42 18.07 12.33
C GLU A 21 -0.81 17.28 11.83
N GLU A 22 -2.02 17.82 12.05
CA GLU A 22 -3.21 17.53 11.26
C GLU A 22 -3.25 18.54 10.11
N GLY A 23 -2.38 18.27 9.14
CA GLY A 23 -2.26 19.02 7.90
C GLY A 23 -1.83 18.09 6.79
N THR A 24 -2.56 16.98 6.58
CA THR A 24 -2.45 16.26 5.31
C THR A 24 -2.90 17.23 4.22
N ASP A 25 -1.93 17.78 3.51
CA ASP A 25 -2.11 18.61 2.33
C ASP A 25 -3.08 17.90 1.36
N PRO A 26 -4.27 18.47 1.08
CA PRO A 26 -5.22 17.86 0.15
C PRO A 26 -4.70 17.87 -1.31
N ALA A 27 -3.58 18.55 -1.59
CA ALA A 27 -2.89 18.58 -2.88
C ALA A 27 -1.69 17.64 -2.98
N ALA A 28 -1.30 16.95 -1.89
CA ALA A 28 -0.41 15.81 -1.99
C ALA A 28 -1.21 14.64 -2.58
N GLY A 29 -1.25 14.57 -3.92
CA GLY A 29 -1.94 13.52 -4.65
C GLY A 29 -1.71 12.18 -3.98
N ARG A 30 -2.79 11.57 -3.50
CA ARG A 30 -2.73 10.35 -2.70
C ARG A 30 -1.93 9.31 -3.49
N LEU A 31 -0.78 8.90 -2.94
CA LEU A 31 0.06 7.91 -3.59
C LEU A 31 -0.75 6.63 -3.81
N SER A 32 -0.55 6.00 -4.97
CA SER A 32 -1.15 4.69 -5.23
C SER A 32 -0.72 3.69 -4.15
N PRO A 33 -1.52 2.68 -3.80
CA PRO A 33 -1.12 1.68 -2.82
C PRO A 33 0.20 0.99 -3.16
N ALA A 34 0.50 0.78 -4.45
CA ALA A 34 1.79 0.24 -4.87
C ALA A 34 2.98 1.15 -4.53
N SER A 35 2.76 2.47 -4.54
CA SER A 35 3.76 3.51 -4.26
C SER A 35 3.86 3.85 -2.78
N ALA A 36 2.73 3.97 -2.09
CA ALA A 36 2.65 4.22 -0.65
C ALA A 36 3.18 3.05 0.19
N GLY A 37 3.07 1.82 -0.33
CA GLY A 37 3.43 0.60 0.40
C GLY A 37 2.37 0.15 1.41
N GLU A 38 1.24 0.84 1.48
CA GLU A 38 0.12 0.53 2.36
C GLU A 38 -1.20 0.59 1.58
N LEU A 39 -2.13 -0.30 1.95
CA LEU A 39 -3.48 -0.36 1.39
C LEU A 39 -4.46 -0.59 2.54
N VAL A 40 -5.53 0.20 2.59
CA VAL A 40 -6.66 -0.06 3.48
C VAL A 40 -7.83 -0.53 2.63
N ASP A 41 -8.35 -1.72 2.89
CA ASP A 41 -9.48 -2.26 2.15
C ASP A 41 -10.83 -1.68 2.63
N ARG A 42 -11.92 -2.08 1.97
CA ARG A 42 -13.28 -1.61 2.30
C ARG A 42 -13.75 -2.04 3.70
N GLN A 43 -13.11 -3.01 4.32
CA GLN A 43 -13.42 -3.49 5.67
C GLN A 43 -12.54 -2.78 6.73
N GLY A 44 -11.70 -1.83 6.31
CA GLY A 44 -10.81 -1.09 7.19
C GLY A 44 -9.55 -1.86 7.58
N ARG A 45 -9.25 -3.00 6.92
CA ARG A 45 -8.03 -3.76 7.22
C ARG A 45 -6.84 -3.11 6.54
N LEU A 46 -5.79 -2.88 7.32
CA LEU A 46 -4.50 -2.41 6.84
C LEU A 46 -3.68 -3.58 6.27
N TRP A 47 -3.16 -3.36 5.08
CA TRP A 47 -2.27 -4.24 4.35
C TRP A 47 -0.96 -3.48 4.08
N THR A 48 0.17 -4.10 4.37
CA THR A 48 1.49 -3.54 4.12
C THR A 48 2.18 -4.32 3.01
N LYS A 49 2.80 -3.62 2.07
CA LYS A 49 3.50 -4.19 0.94
C LYS A 49 4.67 -5.02 1.44
N ASN A 50 4.68 -6.30 1.08
CA ASN A 50 5.71 -7.25 1.44
C ASN A 50 6.73 -7.41 0.29
N ARG A 51 6.27 -7.47 -0.97
CA ARG A 51 7.17 -7.53 -2.14
C ARG A 51 6.48 -7.11 -3.45
N GLY A 52 7.29 -6.77 -4.44
CA GLY A 52 6.90 -6.61 -5.85
C GLY A 52 7.60 -5.41 -6.52
N PRO A 53 7.43 -5.20 -7.84
CA PRO A 53 6.52 -5.94 -8.73
C PRO A 53 6.84 -7.44 -8.83
N LEU A 54 5.79 -8.26 -8.92
CA LEU A 54 5.90 -9.71 -9.08
C LEU A 54 5.92 -10.08 -10.56
N ASP A 55 6.65 -11.14 -10.91
CA ASP A 55 6.57 -11.76 -12.24
C ASP A 55 5.22 -12.50 -12.44
N ALA A 56 4.89 -12.85 -13.68
CA ALA A 56 3.66 -13.58 -14.00
C ALA A 56 3.53 -14.93 -13.25
N ARG A 57 4.64 -15.63 -12.99
CA ARG A 57 4.61 -16.94 -12.32
C ARG A 57 4.22 -16.82 -10.86
N LEU A 58 4.82 -15.90 -10.12
CA LEU A 58 4.50 -15.59 -8.74
C LEU A 58 3.09 -15.01 -8.62
N THR A 59 2.71 -14.15 -9.56
CA THR A 59 1.35 -13.61 -9.62
C THR A 59 0.32 -14.73 -9.81
N ARG A 60 0.53 -15.63 -10.77
CA ARG A 60 -0.35 -16.80 -10.99
C ARG A 60 -0.45 -17.68 -9.75
N ARG A 61 0.64 -17.85 -9.00
CA ARG A 61 0.62 -18.59 -7.73
C ARG A 61 -0.29 -17.90 -6.71
N LEU A 62 -0.21 -16.58 -6.59
CA LEU A 62 -1.02 -15.82 -5.64
C LEU A 62 -2.49 -15.73 -6.07
N VAL A 63 -2.81 -15.65 -7.36
CA VAL A 63 -4.20 -15.73 -7.86
C VAL A 63 -4.91 -16.96 -7.28
N ARG A 64 -4.22 -18.09 -7.21
CA ARG A 64 -4.80 -19.34 -6.71
C ARG A 64 -4.80 -19.48 -5.18
N GLY A 65 -3.94 -18.74 -4.49
CA GLY A 65 -3.59 -19.06 -3.09
C GLY A 65 -3.53 -17.88 -2.12
N ALA A 66 -3.70 -16.65 -2.56
CA ALA A 66 -3.83 -15.51 -1.66
C ALA A 66 -5.16 -15.58 -0.90
N ASP A 67 -5.19 -15.05 0.31
CA ASP A 67 -6.42 -14.94 1.08
C ASP A 67 -7.36 -13.94 0.40
N GLU A 68 -6.82 -12.81 -0.05
CA GLU A 68 -7.55 -11.75 -0.74
C GLU A 68 -6.92 -11.39 -2.08
N MET A 69 -7.74 -10.87 -2.99
CA MET A 69 -7.29 -10.32 -4.27
C MET A 69 -8.00 -9.01 -4.54
N ILE A 70 -7.23 -7.97 -4.87
CA ILE A 70 -7.75 -6.64 -5.22
C ILE A 70 -7.08 -6.17 -6.51
N ILE A 71 -7.89 -5.65 -7.43
CA ILE A 71 -7.44 -4.89 -8.60
C ILE A 71 -7.63 -3.40 -8.30
N GLY A 72 -6.55 -2.63 -8.36
CA GLY A 72 -6.55 -1.18 -8.26
C GLY A 72 -6.63 -0.55 -9.65
N GLU A 73 -7.79 -0.05 -10.03
CA GLU A 73 -8.02 0.62 -11.32
C GLU A 73 -7.62 2.10 -11.24
N GLY A 74 -7.16 2.66 -12.35
CA GLY A 74 -6.72 4.06 -12.42
C GLY A 74 -5.58 4.36 -11.45
N ALA A 75 -4.50 3.57 -11.47
CA ALA A 75 -3.39 3.67 -10.52
C ALA A 75 -3.84 3.56 -9.05
N GLY A 76 -4.82 2.70 -8.76
CA GLY A 76 -5.26 2.43 -7.40
C GLY A 76 -6.28 3.42 -6.83
N GLU A 77 -6.86 4.30 -7.65
CA GLU A 77 -7.98 5.16 -7.27
C GLU A 77 -9.23 4.35 -6.91
N VAL A 78 -9.50 3.26 -7.65
CA VAL A 78 -10.64 2.38 -7.40
C VAL A 78 -10.15 0.99 -7.02
N LEU A 79 -10.41 0.60 -5.77
CA LEU A 79 -10.12 -0.74 -5.29
C LEU A 79 -11.32 -1.66 -5.56
N ARG A 80 -11.13 -2.62 -6.47
CA ARG A 80 -12.08 -3.68 -6.80
C ARG A 80 -11.64 -5.02 -6.19
N PRO A 81 -12.32 -5.51 -5.14
CA PRO A 81 -12.11 -6.87 -4.65
C PRO A 81 -12.50 -7.90 -5.70
N VAL A 82 -11.73 -8.98 -5.79
CA VAL A 82 -12.00 -10.11 -6.69
C VAL A 82 -12.35 -11.34 -5.85
N PRO A 83 -13.59 -11.85 -5.92
CA PRO A 83 -13.99 -13.03 -5.18
C PRO A 83 -13.28 -14.28 -5.70
N ALA A 84 -13.20 -15.33 -4.88
CA ALA A 84 -12.41 -16.54 -5.15
C ALA A 84 -12.78 -17.24 -6.49
N ASP A 85 -14.06 -17.27 -6.82
CA ASP A 85 -14.61 -17.83 -8.07
C ASP A 85 -14.29 -16.97 -9.30
N GLY A 86 -14.15 -15.66 -9.14
CA GLY A 86 -13.78 -14.73 -10.21
C GLY A 86 -12.27 -14.62 -10.49
N ARG A 87 -11.40 -15.30 -9.72
CA ARG A 87 -9.95 -15.13 -9.81
C ARG A 87 -9.34 -15.64 -11.12
N GLU A 88 -9.89 -16.73 -11.66
CA GLU A 88 -9.40 -17.28 -12.93
C GLU A 88 -9.74 -16.38 -14.13
N GLU A 89 -10.92 -15.76 -14.12
CA GLU A 89 -11.31 -14.75 -15.11
C GLU A 89 -10.44 -13.49 -14.96
N ALA A 90 -10.25 -13.01 -13.74
CA ALA A 90 -9.36 -11.88 -13.47
C ALA A 90 -7.93 -12.15 -13.96
N TRP A 91 -7.41 -13.37 -13.76
CA TRP A 91 -6.12 -13.78 -14.29
C TRP A 91 -6.06 -13.69 -15.82
N ALA A 92 -7.10 -14.17 -16.52
CA ALA A 92 -7.14 -14.13 -17.97
C ALA A 92 -7.03 -12.70 -18.52
N LEU A 93 -7.57 -11.72 -17.79
CA LEU A 93 -7.47 -10.29 -18.12
C LEU A 93 -6.08 -9.72 -17.85
N ILE A 94 -5.49 -10.00 -16.68
CA ILE A 94 -4.24 -9.35 -16.25
C ILE A 94 -2.98 -10.00 -16.84
N LYS A 95 -3.00 -11.30 -17.19
CA LYS A 95 -1.80 -12.06 -17.59
C LYS A 95 -1.09 -11.52 -18.83
N GLU A 96 -1.85 -10.96 -19.78
CA GLU A 96 -1.30 -10.41 -21.02
C GLU A 96 -0.71 -9.00 -20.81
N GLY A 97 -1.18 -8.30 -19.77
CA GLY A 97 -0.66 -6.98 -19.39
C GLY A 97 0.38 -7.00 -18.28
N LEU A 98 0.69 -8.18 -17.74
CA LEU A 98 1.86 -8.44 -16.90
C LEU A 98 3.05 -8.76 -17.83
N ASP A 99 4.24 -8.26 -17.52
CA ASP A 99 5.50 -8.57 -18.21
C ASP A 99 5.73 -7.98 -19.61
N THR A 100 5.15 -6.82 -19.95
CA THR A 100 5.65 -5.99 -21.07
C THR A 100 6.42 -4.76 -20.55
N PRO A 101 7.75 -4.66 -20.79
CA PRO A 101 8.58 -3.56 -20.29
C PRO A 101 8.14 -2.16 -20.76
N GLU A 102 7.49 -2.10 -21.91
CA GLU A 102 7.11 -0.85 -22.59
C GLU A 102 5.61 -0.53 -22.49
N SER A 103 4.77 -1.46 -21.99
CA SER A 103 3.30 -1.35 -22.09
C SER A 103 2.53 -2.08 -20.98
N GLY A 104 3.22 -2.53 -19.93
CA GLY A 104 2.62 -3.35 -18.88
C GLY A 104 1.53 -2.61 -18.14
N ARG A 105 0.29 -2.76 -18.62
CA ARG A 105 -0.94 -2.18 -18.06
C ARG A 105 -1.15 -2.61 -16.61
N PHE A 106 -0.57 -3.74 -16.20
CA PHE A 106 -0.72 -4.25 -14.83
C PHE A 106 0.63 -4.50 -14.16
N ARG A 107 0.70 -4.20 -12.85
CA ARG A 107 1.78 -4.69 -11.97
C ARG A 107 1.19 -5.34 -10.73
N ALA A 108 1.72 -6.50 -10.38
CA ALA A 108 1.27 -7.25 -9.23
C ALA A 108 2.22 -7.10 -8.04
N PHE A 109 1.65 -7.12 -6.84
CA PHE A 109 2.34 -6.95 -5.57
C PHE A 109 1.74 -7.88 -4.52
N ASP A 110 2.60 -8.33 -3.61
CA ASP A 110 2.22 -9.13 -2.44
C ASP A 110 2.15 -8.17 -1.25
N PHE A 111 1.00 -8.13 -0.62
CA PHE A 111 0.74 -7.38 0.60
C PHE A 111 0.41 -8.36 1.73
N ARG A 112 0.69 -7.94 2.96
CA ARG A 112 0.40 -8.71 4.16
C ARG A 112 -0.34 -7.88 5.19
N SER A 113 -1.27 -8.52 5.87
CA SER A 113 -1.94 -7.94 7.03
C SER A 113 -1.16 -8.25 8.32
N GLY A 114 -1.50 -7.55 9.40
CA GLY A 114 -0.93 -7.82 10.72
C GLY A 114 -1.23 -9.22 11.27
N ASP A 115 -2.33 -9.86 10.82
CA ASP A 115 -2.68 -11.25 11.16
C ASP A 115 -2.03 -12.30 10.22
N GLY A 116 -1.15 -11.87 9.31
CA GLY A 116 -0.35 -12.76 8.46
C GLY A 116 -1.03 -13.24 7.18
N ARG A 117 -2.21 -12.71 6.84
CA ARG A 117 -2.89 -13.00 5.57
C ARG A 117 -2.14 -12.39 4.41
N VAL A 118 -2.33 -12.97 3.24
CA VAL A 118 -1.72 -12.54 1.99
C VAL A 118 -2.79 -11.91 1.10
N LEU A 119 -2.52 -10.69 0.66
CA LEU A 119 -3.26 -9.99 -0.37
C LEU A 119 -2.44 -9.97 -1.65
N LEU A 120 -3.04 -10.46 -2.74
CA LEU A 120 -2.58 -10.11 -4.08
C LEU A 120 -3.19 -8.76 -4.49
N TYR A 121 -2.35 -7.74 -4.61
CA TYR A 121 -2.76 -6.46 -5.16
C TYR A 121 -2.23 -6.32 -6.58
N VAL A 122 -3.10 -6.04 -7.54
CA VAL A 122 -2.75 -5.80 -8.94
C VAL A 122 -3.14 -4.37 -9.29
N GLU A 123 -2.17 -3.52 -9.58
CA GLU A 123 -2.40 -2.13 -9.96
C GLU A 123 -2.42 -2.00 -11.48
N GLU A 124 -3.45 -1.32 -11.98
CA GLU A 124 -3.59 -0.91 -13.37
C GLU A 124 -2.94 0.45 -13.60
N PHE A 125 -2.08 0.54 -14.61
CA PHE A 125 -1.44 1.77 -15.08
C PHE A 125 -1.97 2.11 -16.48
N CYS A 126 -2.33 3.38 -16.67
CA CYS A 126 -2.73 3.94 -17.97
C CYS A 126 -1.51 4.48 -18.73
#